data_AF-A0A7J4S7W0-F1
#
_entry.id   AF-A0A7J4S7W0-F1
#
_cell.length_a   1.000
_cell.length_b   1.000
_cell.length_c   1.000
_cell.angle_alpha   90.00
_cell.angle_beta   90.00
_cell.angle_gamma   90.00
#
_symmetry.space_group_name_H-M   'P 1'
#
loop_
_entity.id
_entity.type
_entity.pdbx_description
1 polymer ?
#
loop_
_entity_poly.entity_id
_entity_poly.type
_entity_poly.pdbx_seq_one_letter_code
_entity_poly.pdbx_strand_id
1 'polypeptide(L)'
;DYGNNIRGEAKDAGVENAFEFKGFVPLYIRPMFCEGRGPFRWVAVSGDPEDILKTDKVVLKEFPKDATLKRWIELAETYLPWEGLPARVCWLGYGERARFGVTINRMVGSHELSGPIVITRDHLDAGSVASPYRETEGMRDGSDAIADWPILNALVNTAAGADLIAVHNGGGVGIGLSTHAGALVVCDGTPEAEKRIGRVLTTDPGTGVVRHADAGYPEAVRFAKDHGIRMPSLE
;
A
#
# COMPACT_ATOMS: atom_id res chain seq x y z
N ASP A 1 -13.98 -15.25 0.06
CA ASP A 1 -12.82 -15.60 -0.78
C ASP A 1 -11.64 -14.75 -0.32
N TYR A 2 -10.46 -15.37 -0.16
CA TYR A 2 -9.26 -14.69 0.34
C TYR A 2 -8.22 -14.45 -0.76
N GLY A 3 -8.70 -14.16 -1.96
CA GLY A 3 -7.89 -13.59 -3.03
C GLY A 3 -7.07 -14.59 -3.84
N ASN A 4 -7.53 -15.83 -3.92
CA ASN A 4 -6.90 -16.92 -4.68
C ASN A 4 -7.72 -17.37 -5.90
N ASN A 5 -8.79 -16.65 -6.25
CA ASN A 5 -9.69 -16.94 -7.36
C ASN A 5 -10.44 -18.29 -7.30
N ILE A 6 -10.54 -18.94 -6.13
CA ILE A 6 -11.23 -20.25 -6.03
C ILE A 6 -12.68 -20.20 -6.49
N ARG A 7 -13.36 -19.05 -6.33
CA ARG A 7 -14.72 -18.85 -6.86
C ARG A 7 -14.77 -18.82 -8.39
N GLY A 8 -13.76 -18.22 -9.02
CA GLY A 8 -13.62 -18.22 -10.48
C GLY A 8 -13.44 -19.64 -11.00
N GLU A 9 -12.49 -20.38 -10.42
CA GLU A 9 -12.24 -21.79 -10.79
C GLU A 9 -13.49 -22.67 -10.58
N ALA A 10 -14.21 -22.49 -9.48
CA ALA A 10 -15.43 -23.24 -9.21
C ALA A 10 -16.54 -22.92 -10.22
N LYS A 11 -16.69 -21.65 -10.61
CA LYS A 11 -17.66 -21.24 -11.63
C LYS A 11 -17.33 -21.87 -12.98
N ASP A 12 -16.05 -21.86 -13.37
CA ASP A 12 -15.59 -22.46 -14.63
C ASP A 12 -15.79 -23.99 -14.64
N ALA A 13 -15.72 -24.62 -13.47
CA ALA A 13 -16.06 -26.03 -13.27
C ALA A 13 -17.58 -26.33 -13.20
N GLY A 14 -18.45 -25.32 -13.34
CA GLY A 14 -19.90 -25.48 -13.39
C GLY A 14 -20.64 -25.27 -12.07
N VAL A 15 -20.01 -24.76 -11.02
CA VAL A 15 -20.68 -24.39 -9.78
C VAL A 15 -21.42 -23.06 -9.98
N GLU A 16 -22.73 -23.13 -10.25
CA GLU A 16 -23.56 -21.96 -10.61
C GLU A 16 -23.55 -20.84 -9.57
N ASN A 17 -23.47 -21.18 -8.29
CA ASN A 17 -23.55 -20.25 -7.18
C ASN A 17 -22.19 -19.93 -6.52
N ALA A 18 -21.07 -20.15 -7.23
CA ALA A 18 -19.72 -19.98 -6.70
C ALA A 18 -19.42 -18.56 -6.13
N PHE A 19 -20.15 -17.54 -6.59
CA PHE A 19 -19.97 -16.14 -6.17
C PHE A 19 -20.96 -15.66 -5.08
N GLU A 20 -21.77 -16.55 -4.48
CA GLU A 20 -22.70 -16.16 -3.39
C GLU A 20 -21.97 -15.61 -2.15
N PHE A 21 -20.74 -16.05 -1.89
CA PHE A 21 -19.89 -15.45 -0.87
C PHE A 21 -18.87 -14.47 -1.50
N LYS A 22 -18.64 -13.34 -0.83
CA LYS A 22 -17.83 -12.23 -1.34
C LYS A 22 -16.34 -12.41 -1.08
N GLY A 23 -15.52 -11.65 -1.81
CA GLY A 23 -14.12 -11.45 -1.48
C GLY A 23 -13.94 -10.65 -0.19
N PHE A 24 -12.78 -10.82 0.45
CA PHE A 24 -12.46 -10.11 1.69
C PHE A 24 -12.32 -8.59 1.50
N VAL A 25 -11.92 -8.13 0.31
CA VAL A 25 -11.71 -6.70 0.06
C VAL A 25 -13.01 -5.89 0.10
N PRO A 26 -14.06 -6.22 -0.68
CA PRO A 26 -15.33 -5.51 -0.59
C PRO A 26 -15.99 -5.61 0.79
N LEU A 27 -15.69 -6.65 1.57
CA LEU A 27 -16.27 -6.85 2.91
C LEU A 27 -15.54 -6.06 4.01
N TYR A 28 -14.21 -6.00 3.99
CA TYR A 28 -13.44 -5.58 5.16
C TYR A 28 -12.33 -4.56 4.86
N ILE A 29 -11.72 -4.60 3.66
CA ILE A 29 -10.50 -3.85 3.38
C ILE A 29 -10.77 -2.53 2.67
N ARG A 30 -11.81 -2.47 1.81
CA ARG A 30 -12.05 -1.29 0.97
C ARG A 30 -12.16 0.05 1.73
N PRO A 31 -12.77 0.13 2.93
CA PRO A 31 -12.76 1.38 3.69
C PRO A 31 -11.35 1.91 3.98
N MET A 32 -10.38 1.03 4.22
CA MET A 32 -8.97 1.41 4.42
C MET A 32 -8.34 1.94 3.12
N PHE A 33 -8.70 1.37 1.96
CA PHE A 33 -8.22 1.85 0.66
C PHE A 33 -8.73 3.25 0.30
N CYS A 34 -9.93 3.62 0.75
CA CYS A 34 -10.47 4.97 0.58
C CYS A 34 -9.59 6.05 1.26
N GLU A 35 -8.76 5.68 2.23
CA GLU A 35 -7.82 6.56 2.95
C GLU A 35 -6.35 6.32 2.51
N GLY A 36 -6.14 5.51 1.46
CA GLY A 36 -4.82 5.14 0.97
C GLY A 36 -4.04 4.21 1.91
N ARG A 37 -4.67 3.61 2.93
CA ARG A 37 -4.03 2.62 3.79
C ARG A 37 -3.89 1.29 3.05
N GLY A 38 -2.76 0.61 3.25
CA GLY A 38 -2.50 -0.68 2.64
C GLY A 38 -1.24 -1.32 3.23
N PRO A 39 -0.75 -2.44 2.67
CA PRO A 39 0.31 -3.26 3.26
C PRO A 39 1.72 -2.67 3.06
N PHE A 40 1.87 -1.42 3.49
CA PHE A 40 3.12 -0.69 3.57
C PHE A 40 4.11 -1.42 4.47
N ARG A 41 5.37 -1.49 4.03
CA ARG A 41 6.41 -2.25 4.70
C ARG A 41 7.78 -1.66 4.46
N TRP A 42 8.72 -2.00 5.33
CA TRP A 42 10.11 -1.62 5.16
C TRP A 42 11.05 -2.73 5.62
N VAL A 43 12.27 -2.69 5.09
CA VAL A 43 13.29 -3.72 5.23
C VAL A 43 14.61 -3.07 5.60
N ALA A 44 15.26 -3.56 6.66
CA ALA A 44 16.58 -3.14 7.07
C ALA A 44 17.66 -3.87 6.25
N VAL A 45 18.30 -3.16 5.32
CA VAL A 45 19.32 -3.74 4.43
C VAL A 45 20.60 -4.11 5.20
N SER A 46 20.83 -3.47 6.34
CA SER A 46 21.90 -3.80 7.29
C SER A 46 21.83 -5.24 7.80
N GLY A 47 20.63 -5.84 7.82
CA GLY A 47 20.40 -7.12 8.48
C GLY A 47 20.27 -7.02 10.00
N ASP A 48 20.36 -5.82 10.59
CA ASP A 48 20.26 -5.61 12.04
C ASP A 48 18.80 -5.46 12.49
N PRO A 49 18.27 -6.38 13.33
CA PRO A 49 16.91 -6.25 13.85
C PRO A 49 16.65 -4.99 14.68
N GLU A 50 17.70 -4.42 15.30
CA GLU A 50 17.55 -3.20 16.11
C GLU A 50 17.12 -2.01 15.24
N ASP A 51 17.46 -1.99 13.95
CA ASP A 51 16.96 -0.95 13.04
C ASP A 51 15.43 -1.02 12.91
N ILE A 52 14.85 -2.22 12.85
CA ILE A 52 13.40 -2.39 12.84
C ILE A 52 12.80 -1.95 14.18
N LEU A 53 13.38 -2.35 15.31
CA LEU A 53 12.88 -1.94 16.63
C LEU A 53 12.95 -0.42 16.84
N LYS A 54 13.96 0.26 16.28
CA LYS A 54 14.03 1.73 16.27
C LYS A 54 12.93 2.33 15.39
N THR A 55 12.66 1.77 14.23
CA THR A 55 11.56 2.24 13.36
C THR A 55 10.17 1.98 13.98
N ASP A 56 10.00 0.88 14.72
CA ASP A 56 8.76 0.58 15.47
C ASP A 56 8.49 1.66 16.53
N LYS A 57 9.53 2.13 17.24
CA LYS A 57 9.42 3.27 18.16
C LYS A 57 8.98 4.57 17.47
N VAL A 58 9.41 4.81 16.22
CA VAL A 58 8.94 5.96 15.42
C VAL A 58 7.45 5.84 15.16
N VAL A 59 6.99 4.67 14.75
CA VAL A 59 5.56 4.40 14.51
C VAL A 59 4.72 4.69 15.77
N LEU A 60 5.15 4.20 16.94
CA LEU A 60 4.46 4.44 18.20
C LEU A 60 4.46 5.92 18.64
N LYS A 61 5.50 6.67 18.29
CA LYS A 61 5.65 8.09 18.61
C LYS A 61 4.83 8.98 17.68
N GLU A 62 4.81 8.70 16.38
CA GLU A 62 4.13 9.49 15.34
C GLU A 62 2.61 9.27 15.35
N PHE A 63 2.17 8.05 15.68
CA PHE A 63 0.76 7.66 15.62
C PHE A 63 0.21 7.23 17.00
N PRO A 64 0.40 8.02 18.08
CA PRO A 64 0.11 7.58 19.45
C PRO A 64 -1.39 7.38 19.73
N LYS A 65 -2.26 7.91 18.84
CA LYS A 65 -3.72 7.80 18.94
C LYS A 65 -4.29 6.59 18.18
N ASP A 66 -3.51 5.92 17.33
CA ASP A 66 -3.95 4.71 16.64
C ASP A 66 -3.68 3.48 17.52
N ALA A 67 -4.67 3.14 18.35
CA ALA A 67 -4.58 2.00 19.27
C ALA A 67 -4.44 0.65 18.54
N THR A 68 -4.98 0.54 17.33
CA THR A 68 -4.85 -0.68 16.51
C THR A 68 -3.43 -0.84 16.03
N LEU A 69 -2.83 0.22 15.49
CA LEU A 69 -1.45 0.23 15.03
C LEU A 69 -0.48 0.02 16.19
N LYS A 70 -0.72 0.63 17.36
CA LYS A 70 0.08 0.36 18.56
C LYS A 70 0.05 -1.12 18.94
N ARG A 71 -1.15 -1.70 19.07
CA ARG A 71 -1.33 -3.11 19.41
C ARG A 71 -0.68 -4.02 18.35
N TRP A 72 -0.78 -3.67 17.07
CA TRP A 72 -0.12 -4.40 16.00
C TRP A 72 1.39 -4.46 16.19
N ILE A 73 2.05 -3.33 16.45
CA ILE A 73 3.51 -3.26 16.66
C ILE A 73 3.92 -4.10 17.86
N GLU A 74 3.23 -3.97 19.00
CA GLU A 74 3.53 -4.75 20.22
C GLU A 74 3.40 -6.26 20.01
N LEU A 75 2.35 -6.70 19.29
CA LEU A 75 2.17 -8.11 18.94
C LEU A 75 3.22 -8.58 17.93
N ALA A 76 3.55 -7.75 16.95
CA ALA A 76 4.51 -8.08 15.92
C ALA A 76 5.93 -8.21 16.47
N GLU A 77 6.32 -7.38 17.44
CA GLU A 77 7.58 -7.52 18.18
C GLU A 77 7.60 -8.78 19.06
N THR A 78 6.47 -9.14 19.67
CA THR A 78 6.39 -10.28 20.60
C THR A 78 6.38 -11.63 19.88
N TYR A 79 5.67 -11.74 18.76
CA TYR A 79 5.29 -13.03 18.19
C TYR A 79 5.91 -13.33 16.81
N LEU A 80 6.37 -12.33 16.05
CA LEU A 80 6.85 -12.58 14.69
C LEU A 80 8.37 -12.76 14.67
N PRO A 81 8.86 -13.93 14.19
CA PRO A 81 10.29 -14.10 13.93
C PRO A 81 10.71 -13.32 12.69
N TRP A 82 12.02 -13.08 12.56
CA TRP A 82 12.61 -12.54 11.34
C TRP A 82 12.86 -13.64 10.31
N GLU A 83 12.50 -13.40 9.06
CA GLU A 83 12.77 -14.29 7.93
C GLU A 83 13.63 -13.55 6.89
N GLY A 84 14.92 -13.86 6.84
CA GLY A 84 15.87 -13.13 5.99
C GLY A 84 16.24 -11.77 6.59
N LEU A 85 16.21 -10.70 5.77
CA LEU A 85 16.44 -9.35 6.27
C LEU A 85 15.31 -8.92 7.21
N PRO A 86 15.60 -8.33 8.38
CA PRO A 86 14.57 -7.82 9.28
C PRO A 86 13.66 -6.83 8.56
N ALA A 87 12.35 -7.02 8.69
CA ALA A 87 11.35 -6.24 7.98
C ALA A 87 10.08 -6.10 8.82
N ARG A 88 9.35 -5.01 8.62
CA ARG A 88 8.07 -4.77 9.29
C ARG A 88 7.01 -4.38 8.27
N VAL A 89 5.84 -4.98 8.40
CA VAL A 89 4.61 -4.51 7.74
C VAL A 89 3.86 -3.65 8.74
N CYS A 90 3.34 -2.50 8.32
CA CYS A 90 2.46 -1.66 9.11
C CYS A 90 1.56 -0.85 8.17
N TRP A 91 0.25 -0.93 8.36
CA TRP A 91 -0.69 -0.30 7.42
C TRP A 91 -0.79 1.20 7.64
N LEU A 92 -0.02 1.97 6.87
CA LEU A 92 -0.03 3.43 6.85
C LEU A 92 -0.75 3.96 5.61
N GLY A 93 -1.46 5.08 5.77
CA GLY A 93 -2.27 5.74 4.75
C GLY A 93 -1.62 6.92 4.05
N TYR A 94 -2.42 7.66 3.28
CA TYR A 94 -1.99 8.90 2.66
C TYR A 94 -1.50 9.91 3.72
N GLY A 95 -0.39 10.59 3.44
CA GLY A 95 0.26 11.50 4.38
C GLY A 95 1.09 10.81 5.46
N GLU A 96 0.60 9.72 6.04
CA GLU A 96 1.33 8.93 7.05
C GLU A 96 2.60 8.29 6.47
N ARG A 97 2.49 7.67 5.29
CA ARG A 97 3.62 7.04 4.59
C ARG A 97 4.75 8.04 4.33
N ALA A 98 4.43 9.22 3.80
CA ALA A 98 5.42 10.24 3.47
C ALA A 98 6.12 10.80 4.72
N ARG A 99 5.37 11.08 5.80
CA ARG A 99 5.95 11.51 7.08
C ARG A 99 6.90 10.46 7.64
N PHE A 100 6.45 9.21 7.70
CA PHE A 100 7.26 8.10 8.19
C PHE A 100 8.54 7.92 7.37
N GLY A 101 8.44 7.84 6.04
CA GLY A 101 9.59 7.63 5.17
C GLY A 101 10.64 8.75 5.25
N VAL A 102 10.21 10.01 5.36
CA VAL A 102 11.13 11.15 5.57
C VAL A 102 11.85 11.03 6.92
N THR A 103 11.13 10.69 7.99
CA THR A 103 11.75 10.45 9.31
C THR A 103 12.77 9.32 9.25
N ILE A 104 12.44 8.20 8.60
CA ILE A 104 13.38 7.07 8.45
C ILE A 104 14.62 7.47 7.66
N ASN A 105 14.46 8.20 6.56
CA ASN A 105 15.61 8.69 5.80
C ASN A 105 16.53 9.56 6.66
N ARG A 106 15.98 10.45 7.49
CA ARG A 106 16.79 11.27 8.40
C ARG A 106 17.54 10.44 9.43
N MET A 107 16.92 9.38 9.96
CA MET A 107 17.57 8.48 10.91
C MET A 107 18.71 7.66 10.28
N VAL A 108 18.62 7.33 8.99
CA VAL A 108 19.74 6.76 8.23
C VAL A 108 20.86 7.80 8.10
N GLY A 109 20.52 9.03 7.72
CA GLY A 109 21.50 10.13 7.56
C GLY A 109 22.18 10.57 8.87
N SER A 110 21.52 10.41 10.02
CA SER A 110 22.07 10.69 11.36
C SER A 110 22.81 9.50 11.98
N HIS A 111 22.85 8.35 11.30
CA HIS A 111 23.39 7.09 11.82
C HIS A 111 22.67 6.56 13.08
N GLU A 112 21.43 6.99 13.33
CA GLU A 112 20.56 6.34 14.32
C GLU A 112 20.16 4.93 13.87
N LEU A 113 20.00 4.73 12.56
CA LEU A 113 19.91 3.41 11.93
C LEU A 113 21.28 3.00 11.39
N SER A 114 21.59 1.70 11.47
CA SER A 114 22.89 1.16 11.12
C SER A 114 23.15 1.08 9.61
N GLY A 115 22.09 1.13 8.79
CA GLY A 115 22.20 1.14 7.33
C GLY A 115 20.91 1.57 6.62
N PRO A 116 20.90 1.56 5.28
CA PRO A 116 19.75 1.96 4.48
C PRO A 116 18.49 1.12 4.77
N ILE A 117 17.34 1.78 4.66
CA ILE A 117 16.03 1.12 4.74
C ILE A 117 15.35 1.16 3.37
N VAL A 118 14.91 0.01 2.89
CA VAL A 118 14.03 -0.05 1.70
C VAL A 118 12.59 0.02 2.17
N ILE A 119 11.84 0.98 1.64
CA ILE A 119 10.39 1.10 1.87
C ILE A 119 9.67 0.61 0.61
N THR A 120 8.70 -0.27 0.78
CA THR A 120 7.91 -0.88 -0.30
C THR A 120 6.53 -1.29 0.20
N ARG A 121 5.79 -2.05 -0.60
CA ARG A 121 4.50 -2.64 -0.29
C ARG A 121 4.24 -3.85 -1.18
N ASP A 122 3.16 -4.57 -0.88
CA ASP A 122 2.58 -5.49 -1.88
C ASP A 122 2.06 -4.69 -3.09
N HIS A 123 1.86 -5.37 -4.22
CA HIS A 123 1.10 -4.83 -5.34
C HIS A 123 -0.40 -4.76 -5.04
N LEU A 124 -0.89 -5.51 -4.03
CA LEU A 124 -2.17 -5.25 -3.39
C LEU A 124 -2.07 -3.96 -2.58
N ASP A 125 -2.61 -2.86 -3.11
CA ASP A 125 -2.74 -1.59 -2.42
C ASP A 125 -3.84 -0.74 -3.09
N ALA A 126 -4.26 0.32 -2.41
CA ALA A 126 -5.42 1.13 -2.78
C ALA A 126 -5.42 1.62 -4.25
N GLY A 127 -4.25 1.96 -4.80
CA GLY A 127 -4.13 2.56 -6.14
C GLY A 127 -3.46 1.69 -7.19
N SER A 128 -2.99 0.49 -6.83
CA SER A 128 -1.97 -0.20 -7.59
C SER A 128 -2.41 -1.52 -8.22
N VAL A 129 -3.70 -1.84 -8.21
CA VAL A 129 -4.21 -3.10 -8.75
C VAL A 129 -5.61 -2.95 -9.34
N ALA A 130 -5.82 -3.61 -10.47
CA ALA A 130 -7.13 -3.95 -11.03
C ALA A 130 -7.26 -5.47 -11.02
N SER A 131 -8.26 -5.99 -10.31
CA SER A 131 -8.49 -7.43 -10.07
C SER A 131 -9.96 -7.67 -9.70
N PRO A 132 -10.84 -7.91 -10.69
CA PRO A 132 -12.30 -7.99 -10.50
C PRO A 132 -12.78 -9.08 -9.55
N TYR A 133 -11.95 -10.10 -9.30
CA TYR A 133 -12.27 -11.21 -8.38
C TYR A 133 -11.63 -11.05 -6.99
N ARG A 134 -10.97 -9.91 -6.73
CA ARG A 134 -10.27 -9.62 -5.47
C ARG A 134 -10.35 -8.14 -5.09
N GLU A 135 -9.34 -7.31 -5.38
CA GLU A 135 -9.26 -5.95 -4.84
C GLU A 135 -10.34 -5.01 -5.37
N THR A 136 -10.66 -5.15 -6.64
CA THR A 136 -11.62 -4.29 -7.34
C THR A 136 -12.97 -5.00 -7.53
N GLU A 137 -13.24 -6.07 -6.78
CA GLU A 137 -14.53 -6.78 -6.82
C GLU A 137 -15.68 -5.90 -6.33
N GLY A 138 -16.67 -5.65 -7.19
CA GLY A 138 -17.84 -4.86 -6.86
C GLY A 138 -17.49 -3.41 -6.52
N MET A 139 -16.74 -2.74 -7.39
CA MET A 139 -16.59 -1.28 -7.30
C MET A 139 -17.98 -0.64 -7.36
N ARG A 140 -18.17 0.47 -6.65
CA ARG A 140 -19.50 1.10 -6.50
C ARG A 140 -20.11 1.56 -7.83
N ASP A 141 -19.28 1.92 -8.78
CA ASP A 141 -19.62 2.37 -10.14
C ASP A 141 -19.50 1.26 -11.20
N GLY A 142 -19.13 0.03 -10.81
CA GLY A 142 -18.90 -1.08 -11.74
C GLY A 142 -17.56 -1.03 -12.49
N SER A 143 -16.63 -0.16 -12.09
CA SER A 143 -15.30 -0.01 -12.70
C SER A 143 -14.30 -1.14 -12.42
N ASP A 144 -14.79 -2.32 -11.99
CA ASP A 144 -14.01 -3.45 -11.49
C ASP A 144 -12.80 -3.81 -12.37
N ALA A 145 -13.00 -3.82 -13.70
CA ALA A 145 -12.00 -4.27 -14.68
C ALA A 145 -11.11 -3.15 -15.26
N ILE A 146 -11.28 -1.89 -14.85
CA ILE A 146 -10.48 -0.77 -15.36
C ILE A 146 -9.03 -0.88 -14.88
N ALA A 147 -8.13 -1.22 -15.81
CA ALA A 147 -6.70 -1.43 -15.55
C ALA A 147 -5.82 -0.19 -15.80
N ASP A 148 -6.40 0.96 -16.10
CA ASP A 148 -5.65 2.21 -16.26
C ASP A 148 -4.96 2.64 -14.95
N TRP A 149 -5.63 2.46 -13.82
CA TRP A 149 -5.14 2.86 -12.50
C TRP A 149 -3.79 2.25 -12.08
N PRO A 150 -3.57 0.91 -12.13
CA PRO A 150 -2.26 0.35 -11.83
C PRO A 150 -1.17 0.80 -12.80
N ILE A 151 -1.51 1.06 -14.08
CA ILE A 151 -0.56 1.60 -15.06
C ILE A 151 -0.17 3.04 -14.69
N LEU A 152 -1.16 3.89 -14.38
CA LEU A 152 -0.95 5.26 -13.91
C LEU A 152 -0.17 5.30 -12.59
N ASN A 153 -0.42 4.37 -11.67
CA ASN A 153 0.35 4.23 -10.43
C ASN A 153 1.85 3.98 -10.72
N ALA A 154 2.17 3.07 -11.64
CA ALA A 154 3.54 2.83 -12.06
C ALA A 154 4.18 4.08 -12.70
N LEU A 155 3.47 4.75 -13.60
CA LEU A 155 3.96 5.93 -14.31
C LEU A 155 4.17 7.12 -13.37
N VAL A 156 3.23 7.42 -12.48
CA VAL A 156 3.34 8.54 -11.55
C VAL A 156 4.43 8.30 -10.52
N ASN A 157 4.62 7.07 -10.05
CA ASN A 157 5.69 6.75 -9.12
C ASN A 157 7.07 6.76 -9.81
N THR A 158 7.14 6.38 -11.08
CA THR A 158 8.35 6.59 -11.91
C THR A 158 8.69 8.08 -11.97
N ALA A 159 7.71 8.93 -12.31
CA ALA A 159 7.90 10.38 -12.40
C ALA A 159 8.21 11.04 -11.03
N ALA A 160 7.66 10.50 -9.94
CA ALA A 160 7.94 10.96 -8.59
C ALA A 160 9.37 10.64 -8.13
N GLY A 161 9.98 9.60 -8.70
CA GLY A 161 11.36 9.19 -8.46
C GLY A 161 11.50 7.96 -7.57
N ALA A 162 10.62 6.95 -7.73
CA ALA A 162 10.82 5.65 -7.11
C ALA A 162 12.12 4.99 -7.62
N ASP A 163 12.80 4.25 -6.75
CA ASP A 163 14.08 3.62 -7.11
C ASP A 163 13.88 2.31 -7.91
N LEU A 164 12.71 1.65 -7.74
CA LEU A 164 12.28 0.56 -8.62
C LEU A 164 10.76 0.57 -8.78
N ILE A 165 10.32 0.29 -10.01
CA ILE A 165 8.92 0.11 -10.41
C ILE A 165 8.78 -1.25 -11.08
N ALA A 166 7.69 -1.95 -10.77
CA ALA A 166 7.34 -3.22 -11.38
C ALA A 166 5.88 -3.21 -11.83
N VAL A 167 5.61 -3.69 -13.05
CA VAL A 167 4.26 -3.90 -13.56
C VAL A 167 4.09 -5.38 -13.88
N HIS A 168 3.12 -6.03 -13.25
CA HIS A 168 2.90 -7.46 -13.34
C HIS A 168 1.45 -7.77 -13.76
N ASN A 169 1.28 -8.97 -14.31
CA ASN A 169 -0.02 -9.54 -14.66
C ASN A 169 -0.24 -10.85 -13.90
N GLY A 170 -1.46 -11.06 -13.42
CA GLY A 170 -1.95 -12.32 -12.89
C GLY A 170 -1.50 -12.69 -11.47
N GLY A 171 -0.87 -11.77 -10.75
CA GLY A 171 -0.47 -12.00 -9.37
C GLY A 171 -1.66 -12.34 -8.48
N GLY A 172 -1.55 -13.48 -7.81
CA GLY A 172 -2.49 -14.03 -6.82
C GLY A 172 -3.80 -14.60 -7.37
N VAL A 173 -4.36 -14.06 -8.46
CA VAL A 173 -5.61 -14.55 -9.05
C VAL A 173 -5.44 -15.33 -10.36
N GLY A 174 -4.23 -15.37 -10.94
CA GLY A 174 -3.96 -16.11 -12.17
C GLY A 174 -3.89 -15.22 -13.42
N ILE A 175 -3.30 -15.76 -14.50
CA ILE A 175 -2.97 -15.04 -15.75
C ILE A 175 -4.22 -14.39 -16.34
N GLY A 176 -4.11 -13.12 -16.71
CA GLY A 176 -5.20 -12.37 -17.34
C GLY A 176 -6.27 -11.83 -16.38
N LEU A 177 -6.21 -12.20 -15.09
CA LEU A 177 -7.24 -11.84 -14.10
C LEU A 177 -6.86 -10.65 -13.22
N SER A 178 -5.60 -10.19 -13.27
CA SER A 178 -5.19 -8.96 -12.61
C SER A 178 -4.08 -8.23 -13.35
N THR A 179 -4.05 -6.90 -13.21
CA THR A 179 -2.93 -6.04 -13.61
C THR A 179 -2.57 -5.17 -12.42
N HIS A 180 -1.30 -5.12 -12.05
CA HIS A 180 -0.90 -4.47 -10.81
C HIS A 180 0.54 -3.97 -10.80
N ALA A 181 0.79 -2.93 -10.02
CA ALA A 181 2.06 -2.22 -9.93
C ALA A 181 2.67 -2.25 -8.52
N GLY A 182 4.00 -2.37 -8.49
CA GLY A 182 4.81 -2.28 -7.28
C GLY A 182 5.77 -1.11 -7.41
N ALA A 183 6.09 -0.50 -6.27
CA ALA A 183 7.06 0.57 -6.17
C ALA A 183 7.86 0.42 -4.87
N LEU A 184 9.13 0.80 -4.90
CA LEU A 184 9.95 0.95 -3.70
C LEU A 184 10.79 2.21 -3.76
N VAL A 185 11.17 2.69 -2.58
CA VAL A 185 12.15 3.76 -2.38
C VAL A 185 13.23 3.33 -1.39
N VAL A 186 14.44 3.80 -1.59
CA VAL A 186 15.59 3.59 -0.71
C VAL A 186 15.79 4.83 0.15
N CYS A 187 15.71 4.64 1.46
CA CYS A 187 16.12 5.62 2.46
C CYS A 187 17.63 5.48 2.68
N ASP A 188 18.43 6.26 1.95
CA ASP A 188 19.89 6.24 2.00
C ASP A 188 20.51 7.36 2.86
N GLY A 189 19.68 8.21 3.46
CA GLY A 189 20.12 9.32 4.30
C GLY A 189 20.37 10.63 3.56
N THR A 190 20.29 10.64 2.23
CA THR A 190 20.60 11.83 1.43
C THR A 190 19.43 12.82 1.38
N PRO A 191 19.71 14.14 1.27
CA PRO A 191 18.68 15.15 1.00
C PRO A 191 17.95 14.91 -0.33
N GLU A 192 18.62 14.30 -1.31
CA GLU A 192 18.04 13.93 -2.60
C GLU A 192 17.00 12.81 -2.44
N ALA A 193 17.30 11.77 -1.65
CA ALA A 193 16.35 10.72 -1.33
C ALA A 193 15.15 11.26 -0.56
N GLU A 194 15.34 12.16 0.41
CA GLU A 194 14.24 12.77 1.16
C GLU A 194 13.19 13.40 0.23
N LYS A 195 13.63 14.12 -0.80
CA LYS A 195 12.73 14.72 -1.81
C LYS A 195 11.99 13.66 -2.63
N ARG A 196 12.66 12.56 -3.03
CA ARG A 196 12.03 11.46 -3.80
C ARG A 196 11.01 10.72 -2.95
N ILE A 197 11.39 10.33 -1.73
CA ILE A 197 10.55 9.64 -0.74
C ILE A 197 9.27 10.45 -0.47
N GLY A 198 9.42 11.75 -0.20
CA GLY A 198 8.26 12.62 0.05
C GLY A 198 7.27 12.64 -1.12
N ARG A 199 7.75 12.66 -2.37
CA ARG A 199 6.88 12.63 -3.56
C ARG A 199 6.26 11.24 -3.77
N VAL A 200 7.08 10.19 -3.82
CA VAL A 200 6.62 8.82 -4.12
C VAL A 200 5.62 8.35 -3.07
N LEU A 201 5.91 8.53 -1.78
CA LEU A 201 5.01 8.13 -0.69
C LEU A 201 3.80 9.08 -0.52
N THR A 202 3.69 10.11 -1.36
CA THR A 202 2.47 10.93 -1.52
C THR A 202 1.67 10.46 -2.74
N THR A 203 2.32 10.31 -3.91
CA THR A 203 1.65 9.93 -5.16
C THR A 203 1.12 8.50 -5.11
N ASP A 204 1.83 7.59 -4.47
CA ASP A 204 1.48 6.19 -4.41
C ASP A 204 0.15 5.92 -3.68
N PRO A 205 -0.01 6.26 -2.38
CA PRO A 205 -1.30 6.15 -1.70
C PRO A 205 -2.33 7.16 -2.26
N GLY A 206 -1.87 8.32 -2.76
CA GLY A 206 -2.74 9.35 -3.33
C GLY A 206 -3.51 8.87 -4.56
N THR A 207 -2.85 8.08 -5.42
CA THR A 207 -3.51 7.43 -6.56
C THR A 207 -4.65 6.51 -6.10
N GLY A 208 -4.48 5.84 -4.96
CA GLY A 208 -5.52 5.00 -4.36
C GLY A 208 -6.73 5.80 -3.88
N VAL A 209 -6.50 6.93 -3.21
CA VAL A 209 -7.59 7.81 -2.80
C VAL A 209 -8.32 8.37 -4.02
N VAL A 210 -7.60 8.87 -5.03
CA VAL A 210 -8.19 9.41 -6.26
C VAL A 210 -9.03 8.35 -6.98
N ARG A 211 -8.50 7.13 -7.15
CA ARG A 211 -9.22 6.01 -7.78
C ARG A 211 -10.55 5.71 -7.09
N HIS A 212 -10.56 5.66 -5.75
CA HIS A 212 -11.78 5.35 -5.00
C HIS A 212 -12.74 6.55 -4.96
N ALA A 213 -12.23 7.78 -4.93
CA ALA A 213 -13.05 8.97 -5.05
C ALA A 213 -13.75 9.03 -6.42
N ASP A 214 -13.04 8.67 -7.49
CA ASP A 214 -13.55 8.60 -8.86
C ASP A 214 -14.69 7.57 -8.99
N ALA A 215 -14.50 6.40 -8.38
CA ALA A 215 -15.55 5.37 -8.27
C ALA A 215 -16.73 5.74 -7.35
N GLY A 216 -16.75 6.97 -6.80
CA GLY A 216 -17.86 7.51 -6.04
C GLY A 216 -17.95 7.05 -4.57
N TYR A 217 -16.85 6.59 -3.96
CA TYR A 217 -16.83 6.30 -2.53
C TYR A 217 -16.84 7.60 -1.71
N PRO A 218 -17.90 7.89 -0.91
CA PRO A 218 -18.03 9.16 -0.20
C PRO A 218 -16.90 9.41 0.80
N GLU A 219 -16.38 8.33 1.40
CA GLU A 219 -15.26 8.39 2.33
C GLU A 219 -13.99 8.87 1.62
N ALA A 220 -13.71 8.36 0.42
CA ALA A 220 -12.56 8.76 -0.39
C ALA A 220 -12.70 10.20 -0.91
N VAL A 221 -13.90 10.60 -1.35
CA VAL A 221 -14.19 11.98 -1.77
C VAL A 221 -13.97 12.96 -0.62
N ARG A 222 -14.51 12.65 0.57
CA ARG A 222 -14.30 13.46 1.77
C ARG A 222 -12.82 13.51 2.14
N PHE A 223 -12.16 12.36 2.18
CA PHE A 223 -10.74 12.27 2.52
C PHE A 223 -9.87 13.09 1.56
N ALA A 224 -10.12 13.01 0.24
CA ALA A 224 -9.43 13.79 -0.77
C ALA A 224 -9.56 15.30 -0.53
N LYS A 225 -10.78 15.77 -0.21
CA LYS A 225 -11.05 17.19 0.11
C LYS A 225 -10.34 17.62 1.40
N ASP A 226 -10.47 16.84 2.46
CA ASP A 226 -9.90 17.16 3.78
C ASP A 226 -8.36 17.21 3.75
N HIS A 227 -7.72 16.46 2.84
CA HIS A 227 -6.27 16.39 2.69
C HIS A 227 -5.74 17.18 1.49
N GLY A 228 -6.58 17.96 0.81
CA GLY A 228 -6.17 18.82 -0.31
C GLY A 228 -5.59 18.06 -1.50
N ILE A 229 -6.06 16.83 -1.75
CA ILE A 229 -5.65 16.05 -2.91
C ILE A 229 -6.26 16.70 -4.16
N ARG A 230 -5.40 17.17 -5.07
CA ARG A 230 -5.84 17.80 -6.32
C ARG A 230 -6.43 16.75 -7.25
N MET A 231 -7.72 16.88 -7.51
CA MET A 231 -8.49 15.98 -8.37
C MET A 231 -9.40 16.85 -9.25
N PRO A 232 -9.08 17.05 -10.55
CA PRO A 232 -9.81 17.97 -11.42
C PRO A 232 -11.32 17.71 -11.52
N SER A 233 -11.78 16.49 -11.27
CA SER A 233 -13.21 16.14 -11.26
C SER A 233 -13.95 16.50 -9.96
N LEU A 234 -13.24 16.92 -8.91
CA LEU A 234 -13.79 17.36 -7.62
C LEU A 234 -13.58 18.87 -7.35
N GLU A 235 -12.92 19.58 -8.27
CA GLU A 235 -12.69 21.04 -8.22
C GLU A 235 -13.93 21.84 -8.68
#